data_AF-A0A527ZB64-F1
#
_entry.id   AF-A0A527ZB64-F1
#
_cell.length_a   1.000
_cell.length_b   1.000
_cell.length_c   1.000
_cell.angle_alpha   90.00
_cell.angle_beta   90.00
_cell.angle_gamma   90.00
#
_symmetry.space_group_name_H-M   'P 1'
#
loop_
_entity.id
_entity.type
_entity.pdbx_description
1 polymer ?
#
loop_
_entity_poly.entity_id
_entity_poly.type
_entity_poly.pdbx_seq_one_letter_code
_entity_poly.pdbx_strand_id
1 'polypeptide(L)' 'EHGTLPLDDLYLALKPLSKNGGAVDYERLVNGGDIFPARNPEARFVLFRIGDAVASRNIHAAIYDGIRFGLRI' A
#
# COMPACT_ATOMS: atom_id res chain seq x y z
N GLU A 1 20.41 -13.16 -11.47
CA GLU A 1 19.80 -12.08 -10.68
C GLU A 1 18.32 -11.99 -11.07
N HIS A 2 17.51 -12.94 -10.57
CA HIS A 2 16.06 -12.93 -10.83
C HIS A 2 15.40 -12.36 -9.58
N GLY A 3 15.33 -11.02 -9.53
CA GLY A 3 14.52 -10.32 -8.56
C GLY A 3 13.10 -10.87 -8.62
N THR A 4 12.52 -11.13 -7.45
CA THR A 4 11.16 -11.65 -7.25
C THR A 4 10.21 -10.86 -8.16
N LEU A 5 9.60 -11.54 -9.14
CA LEU A 5 8.58 -10.91 -9.97
C LEU A 5 7.51 -10.32 -9.05
N PRO A 6 7.12 -9.04 -9.22
CA PRO A 6 6.04 -8.46 -8.44
C PRO A 6 4.81 -9.37 -8.53
N LEU A 7 4.21 -9.74 -7.39
CA LEU A 7 2.90 -10.39 -7.36
C LEU A 7 1.80 -9.38 -7.70
N ASP A 8 1.93 -8.74 -8.86
CA ASP A 8 0.98 -7.74 -9.36
C ASP A 8 -0.41 -8.37 -9.52
N ASP A 9 -0.49 -9.63 -9.95
CA ASP A 9 -1.75 -10.36 -10.10
C ASP A 9 -2.51 -10.48 -8.77
N LEU A 10 -1.80 -10.80 -7.67
CA LEU A 10 -2.43 -10.88 -6.35
C LEU A 10 -2.89 -9.50 -5.88
N TYR A 11 -2.08 -8.46 -6.08
CA TYR A 11 -2.47 -7.10 -5.72
C TYR A 11 -3.71 -6.66 -6.51
N LEU A 12 -3.74 -6.89 -7.81
CA LEU A 12 -4.86 -6.54 -8.68
C LEU A 12 -6.14 -7.30 -8.30
N ALA A 13 -6.03 -8.58 -7.93
CA ALA A 13 -7.15 -9.37 -7.44
C ALA A 13 -7.70 -8.86 -6.10
N LEU A 14 -6.84 -8.39 -5.20
CA LEU A 14 -7.24 -7.90 -3.88
C LEU A 14 -7.73 -6.45 -3.89
N LYS A 15 -7.29 -5.62 -4.85
CA LYS A 15 -7.63 -4.19 -4.93
C LYS A 15 -9.13 -3.88 -4.91
N PRO A 16 -10.01 -4.54 -5.68
CA PRO A 16 -11.45 -4.26 -5.62
C PRO A 16 -12.09 -4.70 -4.30
N LEU A 17 -11.44 -5.61 -3.56
CA LEU A 17 -11.93 -6.15 -2.30
C LEU A 17 -11.47 -5.34 -1.08
N SER A 18 -10.56 -4.37 -1.25
CA SER A 18 -10.00 -3.60 -0.15
C SER A 18 -10.82 -2.34 0.17
N LYS A 19 -10.80 -1.94 1.44
CA LYS A 19 -11.50 -0.74 1.95
C LYS A 19 -11.06 0.53 1.24
N ASN A 20 -9.79 0.61 0.88
CA ASN A 20 -9.19 1.77 0.24
C ASN A 20 -9.09 1.69 -1.28
N GLY A 21 -9.50 0.59 -1.91
CA GLY A 21 -9.32 0.38 -3.35
C GLY A 21 -7.86 0.52 -3.81
N GLY A 22 -6.91 0.21 -2.93
CA GLY A 22 -5.47 0.39 -3.15
C GLY A 22 -4.96 1.84 -3.09
N ALA A 23 -5.79 2.82 -2.72
CA ALA A 23 -5.40 4.22 -2.63
C ALA A 23 -4.77 4.57 -1.27
N VAL A 24 -3.75 5.44 -1.30
CA VAL A 24 -3.11 6.02 -0.12
C VAL A 24 -3.16 7.54 -0.27
N ASP A 25 -3.64 8.23 0.75
CA ASP A 25 -3.58 9.69 0.80
C ASP A 25 -2.18 10.11 1.26
N TYR A 26 -1.32 10.48 0.30
CA TYR A 26 0.05 10.85 0.57
C TYR A 26 0.18 12.20 1.30
N GLU A 27 -0.76 13.12 1.11
CA GLU A 27 -0.73 14.38 1.86
C GLU A 27 -0.99 14.11 3.34
N ARG A 28 -1.99 13.28 3.67
CA ARG A 28 -2.23 12.84 5.05
C ARG A 28 -1.14 11.90 5.55
N LEU A 29 -0.47 11.17 4.66
CA LEU A 29 0.72 10.40 5.03
C LEU A 29 1.84 11.32 5.52
N VAL A 30 1.99 12.52 4.97
CA VAL A 30 2.98 13.49 5.47
C VAL A 30 2.46 14.28 6.67
N ASN A 31 1.22 14.79 6.58
CA ASN A 31 0.68 15.80 7.50
C ASN A 31 -0.14 15.22 8.67
N GLY A 32 -0.44 13.92 8.66
CA GLY A 32 -1.29 13.25 9.64
C GLY A 32 -2.77 13.19 9.24
N GLY A 33 -3.53 12.35 9.95
CA GLY A 33 -4.95 12.06 9.66
C GLY A 33 -5.17 10.68 9.03
N ASP A 34 -6.42 10.40 8.63
CA ASP A 34 -6.78 9.11 8.02
C ASP A 34 -6.15 8.97 6.63
N ILE A 35 -5.17 8.08 6.50
CA ILE A 35 -4.38 7.88 5.29
C ILE A 35 -5.04 6.93 4.29
N PHE A 36 -6.12 6.25 4.68
CA PHE A 36 -6.80 5.24 3.86
C PHE A 36 -8.25 5.64 3.57
N PRO A 37 -8.54 6.23 2.39
CA PRO A 37 -9.90 6.63 2.06
C PRO A 37 -10.85 5.43 2.04
N ALA A 38 -12.04 5.55 2.64
CA ALA A 38 -13.04 4.49 2.64
C ALA A 38 -13.81 4.43 1.30
N ARG A 39 -13.29 3.68 0.33
CA ARG A 39 -13.90 3.45 -0.99
C ARG A 39 -14.81 2.22 -1.05
N ASN A 40 -14.58 1.24 -0.18
CA ASN A 40 -15.42 0.06 0.00
C ASN A 40 -15.71 -0.14 1.49
N PRO A 41 -16.82 0.42 2.02
CA PRO A 41 -17.12 0.39 3.46
C PRO A 41 -17.30 -1.02 4.04
N GLU A 42 -17.75 -1.97 3.22
CA GLU A 42 -18.00 -3.37 3.63
C GLU A 42 -16.73 -4.23 3.66
N ALA A 43 -15.63 -3.72 3.09
CA ALA A 43 -14.36 -4.44 3.06
C ALA A 43 -13.71 -4.53 4.44
N ARG A 44 -13.07 -5.67 4.68
CA ARG A 44 -12.50 -6.03 5.99
C ARG A 44 -11.01 -5.77 6.13
N PHE A 45 -10.38 -5.25 5.08
CA PHE A 45 -8.94 -5.01 5.05
C PHE A 45 -8.58 -3.78 4.22
N VAL A 46 -7.44 -3.18 4.53
CA VAL A 46 -6.79 -2.13 3.75
C VAL A 46 -5.67 -2.77 2.92
N LEU A 47 -5.46 -2.29 1.69
CA LEU A 47 -4.44 -2.80 0.79
C LEU A 47 -3.48 -1.68 0.38
N PHE A 48 -2.18 -1.89 0.57
CA PHE A 48 -1.13 -1.00 0.09
C PHE A 48 0.06 -1.82 -0.41
N ARG A 49 0.88 -1.22 -1.28
CA ARG A 49 2.13 -1.82 -1.77
C ARG A 49 3.30 -1.10 -1.12
N ILE A 50 4.35 -1.85 -0.83
CA ILE A 50 5.63 -1.31 -0.34
C ILE A 50 6.75 -1.79 -1.25
N GLY A 51 7.79 -0.98 -1.42
CA GLY A 51 9.04 -1.37 -2.07
C GLY A 51 8.95 -1.66 -3.57
N ASP A 52 9.62 -2.73 -4.01
CA ASP A 52 9.74 -3.12 -5.43
C ASP A 52 8.40 -3.43 -6.12
N ALA A 53 7.32 -3.56 -5.35
CA ALA A 53 5.95 -3.63 -5.88
C ALA A 53 5.39 -2.27 -6.36
N VAL A 54 6.13 -1.17 -6.18
CA VAL A 54 5.77 0.19 -6.65
C VAL A 54 6.73 0.68 -7.75
N ALA A 55 8.03 0.44 -7.58
CA ALA A 55 9.07 0.60 -8.61
C ALA A 55 10.35 -0.12 -8.14
N SER A 56 10.91 -1.02 -8.96
CA SER A 56 12.22 -1.63 -8.69
C SER A 56 13.31 -0.56 -8.67
N ARG A 57 13.62 0.03 -7.49
CA ARG A 57 14.87 0.80 -7.31
C ARG A 57 15.21 1.32 -5.92
N ASN A 58 14.45 1.08 -4.85
CA ASN A 58 14.94 1.54 -3.54
C ASN A 58 14.39 0.77 -2.33
N ILE A 59 15.16 -0.22 -1.87
CA ILE A 59 14.94 -0.97 -0.62
C ILE A 59 14.71 -0.02 0.58
N HIS A 60 15.33 1.16 0.59
CA HIS A 60 15.12 2.13 1.67
C HIS A 60 13.69 2.71 1.66
N ALA A 61 13.13 3.02 0.49
CA ALA A 61 11.75 3.50 0.38
C ALA A 61 10.75 2.41 0.82
N ALA A 62 11.04 1.15 0.49
CA ALA A 62 10.24 0.00 0.93
C ALA A 62 10.11 -0.11 2.46
N ILE A 63 11.24 0.05 3.14
CA ILE A 63 11.32 -0.05 4.60
C ILE A 63 10.64 1.16 5.25
N TYR A 64 10.86 2.37 4.72
CA TYR A 64 10.19 3.57 5.24
C TYR A 64 8.67 3.54 5.04
N ASP A 65 8.18 3.01 3.92
CA ASP A 65 6.74 2.81 3.70
C ASP A 65 6.17 1.77 4.69
N GLY A 66 6.86 0.63 4.88
CA GLY A 66 6.46 -0.38 5.85
C GLY A 66 6.36 0.16 7.28
N ILE A 67 7.33 0.95 7.73
CA ILE A 67 7.33 1.58 9.06
C ILE A 67 6.22 2.63 9.16
N ARG A 68 6.02 3.47 8.13
CA ARG A 68 4.98 4.50 8.15
C ARG A 68 3.58 3.93 8.17
N PHE A 69 3.32 2.83 7.45
CA PHE A 69 2.04 2.15 7.55
C PHE A 69 1.90 1.48 8.90
N GLY A 70 2.87 0.68 9.36
CA GLY A 70 2.79 -0.05 10.63
C GLY A 70 2.60 0.81 11.89
N LEU A 71 3.01 2.08 11.85
CA LEU A 71 2.78 3.04 12.95
C LEU A 71 1.41 3.76 12.87
N ARG A 72 0.64 3.53 11.81
CA ARG A 72 -0.58 4.30 11.48
C ARG A 72 -1.82 3.46 11.16
N ILE A 73 -1.67 2.15 10.97
CA ILE A 73 -2.77 1.17 11.12
C ILE A 73 -3.02 0.86 12.58
#